data_AF-A0AAU7I266-F1
#
_entry.id   AF-A0AAU7I266-F1
#
_cell.length_a   1.000
_cell.length_b   1.000
_cell.length_c   1.000
_cell.angle_alpha   90.00
_cell.angle_beta   90.00
_cell.angle_gamma   90.00
#
_symmetry.space_group_name_H-M   'P 1'
#
loop_
_entity.id
_entity.type
_entity.pdbx_description
1 polymer ?
#
loop_
_entity_poly.entity_id
_entity_poly.type
_entity_poly.pdbx_seq_one_letter_code
_entity_poly.pdbx_strand_id
1 'polypeptide(L)' 'MLTETPFAVPFWNDRDVRTMVELGKSVGINPRFDIPFEGDLHNALSDARHQVKYVSAIWKRLTAN' A
#
# COMPACT_ATOMS: atom_id res chain seq x y z
N MET A 1 -26.01 -0.07 5.61
CA MET A 1 -25.09 -1.04 6.24
C MET A 1 -24.48 -1.90 5.14
N LEU A 2 -23.18 -2.15 5.18
CA LEU A 2 -22.40 -2.87 4.15
C LEU A 2 -22.62 -4.41 4.20
N THR A 3 -23.85 -4.86 4.44
CA THR A 3 -24.13 -6.25 4.86
C THR A 3 -24.66 -7.17 3.76
N GLU A 4 -24.73 -6.73 2.50
CA GLU A 4 -25.39 -7.48 1.40
C GLU A 4 -24.43 -7.96 0.30
N THR A 5 -23.15 -7.60 0.33
CA THR A 5 -22.17 -8.13 -0.64
C THR A 5 -21.47 -9.36 -0.08
N PRO A 6 -21.42 -10.48 -0.83
CA PRO A 6 -20.76 -11.73 -0.39
C PRO A 6 -19.23 -11.60 -0.25
N PHE A 7 -18.68 -10.47 -0.70
CA PHE A 7 -17.27 -10.10 -0.58
C PHE A 7 -17.16 -8.70 0.06
N ALA A 8 -16.06 -8.46 0.78
CA ALA A 8 -15.81 -7.17 1.43
C ALA A 8 -15.44 -6.04 0.44
N VAL A 9 -14.95 -6.39 -0.76
CA VAL A 9 -14.51 -5.46 -1.81
C VAL A 9 -14.92 -5.95 -3.20
N PRO A 10 -15.56 -5.10 -4.05
CA PRO A 10 -15.88 -5.46 -5.43
C PRO A 10 -14.67 -5.91 -6.22
N PHE A 11 -14.80 -7.05 -6.92
CA PHE A 11 -13.68 -7.68 -7.65
C PHE A 11 -13.03 -6.76 -8.68
N TRP A 12 -13.78 -5.78 -9.21
CA TRP A 12 -13.31 -4.81 -10.18
C TRP A 12 -12.53 -3.63 -9.57
N ASN A 13 -12.46 -3.51 -8.25
CA ASN A 13 -11.82 -2.38 -7.57
C ASN A 13 -10.61 -2.77 -6.72
N ASP A 14 -10.00 -3.93 -6.99
CA ASP A 14 -8.73 -4.29 -6.38
C ASP A 14 -7.60 -3.37 -6.87
N ARG A 15 -6.71 -2.95 -5.97
CA ARG A 15 -5.61 -2.02 -6.28
C ARG A 15 -4.31 -2.56 -5.71
N ASP A 16 -3.40 -2.95 -6.62
CA ASP A 16 -2.13 -3.54 -6.24
C ASP A 16 -1.16 -2.49 -5.67
N VAL A 17 -0.53 -2.83 -4.53
CA VAL A 17 0.46 -1.98 -3.85
C VAL A 17 1.65 -1.71 -4.78
N ARG A 18 1.98 -2.64 -5.68
CA ARG A 18 3.06 -2.48 -6.65
C ARG A 18 2.84 -1.31 -7.60
N THR A 19 1.60 -1.05 -8.01
CA THR A 19 1.26 0.12 -8.84
C THR A 19 1.56 1.41 -8.11
N MET A 20 1.23 1.49 -6.81
CA MET A 20 1.55 2.66 -6.00
C MET A 20 3.06 2.83 -5.85
N VAL A 21 3.80 1.73 -5.62
CA VAL A 21 5.26 1.71 -5.53
C VAL A 21 5.91 2.23 -6.81
N GLU A 22 5.41 1.87 -7.99
CA GLU A 22 5.90 2.38 -9.27
C GLU A 22 5.66 3.89 -9.41
N LEU A 23 4.47 4.38 -9.06
CA LEU A 23 4.16 5.82 -9.04
C LEU A 23 5.06 6.58 -8.05
N GLY A 24 5.34 6.00 -6.89
CA GLY A 24 6.26 6.55 -5.90
C GLY A 24 7.65 6.80 -6.47
N LYS A 25 8.17 5.87 -7.27
CA LYS A 25 9.47 6.03 -7.96
C LYS A 25 9.45 7.20 -8.94
N SER A 26 8.35 7.40 -9.67
CA SER A 26 8.19 8.53 -10.61
C SER A 26 8.19 9.88 -9.91
N VAL A 27 7.78 9.96 -8.64
CA VAL A 27 7.81 11.19 -7.83
C VAL A 27 9.02 11.30 -6.90
N GLY A 28 10.03 10.45 -7.10
CA GLY A 28 11.31 10.50 -6.41
C GLY A 28 11.35 9.83 -5.04
N ILE A 29 10.34 9.05 -4.66
CA ILE A 29 10.40 8.17 -3.48
C ILE A 29 11.10 6.89 -3.89
N ASN A 30 12.10 6.45 -3.13
CA ASN A 30 12.72 5.15 -3.28
C ASN A 30 12.23 4.21 -2.16
N PRO A 31 11.11 3.49 -2.38
CA PRO A 31 10.45 2.69 -1.34
C PRO A 31 11.35 1.61 -0.73
N ARG A 32 12.39 1.16 -1.42
CA ARG A 32 13.32 0.16 -0.87
C ARG A 32 14.19 0.72 0.27
N PHE A 33 14.51 2.02 0.23
CA PHE A 33 15.42 2.63 1.19
C PHE A 33 14.70 3.58 2.14
N ASP A 34 13.67 4.27 1.67
CA ASP A 34 12.96 5.28 2.46
C ASP A 34 11.99 4.68 3.48
N ILE A 35 11.56 3.43 3.26
CA ILE A 35 10.59 2.74 4.11
C ILE A 35 11.15 1.35 4.45
N PRO A 36 11.93 1.23 5.53
CA PRO A 36 12.46 -0.06 5.96
C PRO A 36 11.33 -0.99 6.41
N PHE A 37 11.54 -2.29 6.23
CA PHE A 37 10.63 -3.30 6.74
C PHE A 37 10.68 -3.34 8.28
N GLU A 38 9.52 -3.39 8.91
CA GLU A 38 9.39 -3.54 10.36
C GLU A 38 8.53 -4.77 10.69
N GLY A 39 9.09 -5.67 11.50
CA GLY A 39 8.42 -6.87 11.98
C GLY A 39 9.15 -8.15 11.56
N ASP A 40 8.44 -9.26 11.67
CA ASP A 40 8.98 -10.58 11.35
C ASP A 40 8.79 -10.90 9.87
N LEU A 41 9.86 -11.38 9.24
CA LEU A 41 9.79 -11.91 7.88
C LEU A 41 8.88 -13.15 7.86
N HIS A 42 8.13 -13.31 6.77
CA HIS A 42 7.14 -14.39 6.60
C HIS A 42 5.94 -14.31 7.57
N ASN A 43 5.73 -13.16 8.21
CA ASN A 43 4.51 -12.87 8.95
C ASN A 43 3.54 -12.03 8.10
N ALA A 44 2.36 -12.60 7.83
CA ALA A 44 1.36 -11.94 6.98
C ALA A 44 0.87 -10.59 7.53
N LEU A 45 0.79 -10.44 8.87
CA LEU A 45 0.39 -9.18 9.49
C LEU A 45 1.48 -8.11 9.36
N SER A 46 2.75 -8.49 9.54
CA SER A 46 3.89 -7.59 9.32
C SER A 46 3.95 -7.14 7.85
N ASP A 47 3.74 -8.06 6.90
CA ASP A 47 3.68 -7.74 5.48
C ASP A 47 2.53 -6.77 5.15
N ALA A 48 1.33 -7.01 5.71
CA ALA A 48 0.19 -6.12 5.50
C ALA A 48 0.45 -4.71 6.06
N ARG A 49 1.05 -4.60 7.25
CA ARG A 49 1.43 -3.30 7.84
C ARG A 49 2.45 -2.58 6.98
N HIS A 50 3.45 -3.31 6.46
CA HIS A 50 4.46 -2.75 5.58
C HIS A 50 3.89 -2.23 4.26
N GLN A 51 2.97 -3.00 3.66
CA GLN A 51 2.22 -2.59 2.46
C GLN A 51 1.42 -1.31 2.69
N VAL A 52 0.73 -1.18 3.83
CA VAL A 52 -0.03 0.04 4.16
C VAL A 52 0.90 1.25 4.35
N LYS A 53 2.10 1.06 4.92
CA LYS A 53 3.11 2.13 5.03
C LYS A 53 3.55 2.64 3.66
N TYR A 54 3.80 1.73 2.70
CA TYR A 54 4.11 2.12 1.32
C TYR A 54 3.05 3.01 0.72
N VAL A 55 1.80 2.55 0.75
CA VAL A 55 0.68 3.28 0.16
C VAL A 55 0.50 4.64 0.84
N SER A 56 0.58 4.69 2.17
CA SER A 56 0.37 5.93 2.92
C SER A 56 1.43 7.00 2.63
N ALA A 57 2.72 6.61 2.57
CA ALA A 57 3.80 7.56 2.32
C ALA A 57 3.74 8.13 0.89
N ILE A 58 3.51 7.26 -0.10
CA ILE A 58 3.43 7.66 -1.50
C ILE A 58 2.20 8.53 -1.74
N TRP A 59 1.05 8.12 -1.20
CA TRP A 59 -0.18 8.89 -1.32
C TRP A 59 -0.04 10.30 -0.75
N LYS A 60 0.52 10.42 0.46
CA LYS A 60 0.78 11.74 1.08
C LYS A 60 1.65 12.63 0.20
N ARG A 61 2.65 12.07 -0.49
CA ARG A 61 3.51 12.83 -1.42
C ARG A 61 2.76 13.26 -2.67
N LEU A 62 1.90 12.41 -3.21
CA LEU A 62 1.11 12.69 -4.41
C LEU A 62 0.02 13.73 -4.18
N THR A 63 -0.58 13.75 -2.98
CA THR A 63 -1.67 14.68 -2.64
C THR A 63 -1.21 15.91 -1.88
N ALA A 64 0.09 16.07 -1.63
CA ALA A 64 0.66 17.28 -1.06
C ALA A 64 0.66 18.38 -2.13
N ASN A 65 -0.42 19.16 -2.19
CA ASN A 65 -0.49 20.44 -2.91
C ASN A 65 0.23 21.53 -2.12
#